data_AF-A0A842SEJ1-F1
#
_entry.id   AF-A0A842SEJ1-F1
#
_cell.length_a   1.000
_cell.length_b   1.000
_cell.length_c   1.000
_cell.angle_alpha   90.00
_cell.angle_beta   90.00
_cell.angle_gamma   90.00
#
_symmetry.space_group_name_H-M   'P 1'
#
loop_
_entity.id
_entity.type
_entity.pdbx_description
1 polymer ?
#
loop_
_entity_poly.entity_id
_entity_poly.type
_entity_poly.pdbx_seq_one_letter_code
_entity_poly.pdbx_strand_id
1 'polypeptide(L)'
;MIYVNSHEPEEIVDNIRNEVQVKTKNFSPGDYLIGNIGIERKTMNDFFCSLVNTRLFSQLQSLKNYYATSLLIIETYDPGFFKNSNVIYGAILRIILDMHIKVIFCQTKKQTSEVLVLIHNREKNKKINPRVLKHRLKYRIKKNSVKKNKKHLLKSIPDIGDKKSEQLLRRFRTVKDVLKADEKSLMEVPGIGKKTIENIKRI
;
A
#
# COMPACT_ATOMS: atom_id res chain seq x y z
N MET A 1 16.10 7.29 -14.61
CA MET A 1 16.67 8.12 -13.54
C MET A 1 16.18 7.63 -12.19
N ILE A 2 17.08 7.60 -11.21
CA ILE A 2 16.79 7.38 -9.78
C ILE A 2 17.08 8.68 -9.04
N TYR A 3 16.18 9.11 -8.16
CA TYR A 3 16.45 10.21 -7.23
C TYR A 3 16.95 9.65 -5.90
N VAL A 4 17.99 10.25 -5.35
CA VAL A 4 18.66 9.78 -4.13
C VAL A 4 18.75 10.93 -3.14
N ASN A 5 18.41 10.68 -1.87
CA ASN A 5 18.56 11.65 -0.80
C ASN A 5 20.05 11.94 -0.56
N SER A 6 20.43 13.19 -0.29
CA SER A 6 21.85 13.56 -0.15
C SER A 6 22.54 12.98 1.07
N HIS A 7 21.79 12.39 2.00
CA HIS A 7 22.32 11.73 3.19
C HIS A 7 22.69 10.26 2.97
N GLU A 8 22.45 9.72 1.76
CA GLU A 8 22.76 8.32 1.47
C GLU A 8 24.26 8.07 1.26
N PRO A 9 24.78 6.88 1.62
CA PRO A 9 26.20 6.57 1.50
C PRO A 9 26.71 6.70 0.06
N GLU A 10 27.79 7.46 -0.14
CA GLU A 10 28.40 7.71 -1.46
C GLU A 10 28.69 6.42 -2.24
N GLU A 11 29.17 5.38 -1.56
CA GLU A 11 29.38 4.04 -2.12
C GLU A 11 28.13 3.46 -2.82
N ILE A 12 26.94 3.62 -2.24
CA ILE A 12 25.70 3.16 -2.89
C ILE A 12 25.40 4.02 -4.10
N VAL A 13 25.55 5.35 -3.97
CA VAL A 13 25.27 6.31 -5.05
C VAL A 13 26.16 6.05 -6.25
N ASP A 14 27.45 5.81 -6.04
CA ASP A 14 28.44 5.56 -7.10
C ASP A 14 28.19 4.23 -7.80
N ASN A 15 27.89 3.16 -7.04
CA ASN A 15 27.49 1.88 -7.64
C ASN A 15 26.28 2.03 -8.55
N ILE A 16 25.27 2.81 -8.15
CA ILE A 16 24.09 3.07 -8.96
C ILE A 16 24.43 3.93 -10.19
N ARG A 17 25.25 4.98 -10.03
CA ARG A 17 25.66 5.90 -11.12
C ARG A 17 26.36 5.17 -12.27
N ASN A 18 27.09 4.11 -11.96
CA ASN A 18 27.78 3.28 -12.97
C ASN A 18 26.81 2.56 -13.91
N GLU A 19 25.55 2.36 -13.51
CA GLU A 19 24.55 1.60 -14.29
C GLU A 19 23.37 2.45 -14.78
N VAL A 20 22.97 3.48 -14.03
CA VAL A 20 21.78 4.29 -14.32
C VAL A 20 21.99 5.76 -14.00
N GLN A 21 21.22 6.62 -14.67
CA GLN A 21 21.23 8.06 -14.36
C GLN A 21 20.72 8.32 -12.93
N VAL A 22 21.50 9.02 -12.12
CA VAL A 22 21.17 9.39 -10.74
C VAL A 22 21.05 10.91 -10.58
N LYS A 23 20.10 11.35 -9.76
CA LYS A 23 20.01 12.75 -9.31
C LYS A 23 19.91 12.83 -7.80
N THR A 24 20.93 13.41 -7.18
CA THR A 24 20.96 13.62 -5.73
C THR A 24 20.18 14.89 -5.37
N LYS A 25 19.26 14.80 -4.40
CA LYS A 25 18.46 15.95 -3.91
C LYS A 25 17.95 15.67 -2.50
N ASN A 26 17.84 16.70 -1.67
CA ASN A 26 17.06 16.62 -0.44
C ASN A 26 15.56 16.47 -0.73
N PHE A 27 14.94 15.41 -0.24
CA PHE A 27 13.49 15.22 -0.25
C PHE A 27 13.05 14.43 0.98
N SER A 28 11.75 14.49 1.25
CA SER A 28 11.10 13.73 2.31
C SER A 28 9.65 13.47 1.89
N PRO A 29 9.07 12.29 2.19
CA PRO A 29 9.68 11.17 2.90
C PRO A 29 10.53 10.25 2.00
N GLY A 30 11.43 9.47 2.61
CA GLY A 30 12.22 8.42 1.95
C GLY A 30 13.63 8.80 1.50
N ASP A 31 14.37 7.79 1.07
CA ASP A 31 15.79 7.86 0.73
C ASP A 31 16.04 7.69 -0.77
N TYR A 32 15.20 6.90 -1.45
CA TYR A 32 15.25 6.73 -2.89
C TYR A 32 13.86 6.88 -3.51
N LEU A 33 13.80 7.48 -4.69
CA LEU A 33 12.59 7.58 -5.50
C LEU A 33 12.84 7.10 -6.92
N ILE A 34 12.06 6.09 -7.32
CA ILE A 34 12.13 5.45 -8.65
C ILE A 34 10.73 5.45 -9.26
N GLY A 35 10.46 6.39 -10.18
CA GLY A 35 9.10 6.58 -10.70
C GLY A 35 8.14 7.00 -9.58
N ASN A 36 7.11 6.19 -9.32
CA ASN A 36 6.17 6.38 -8.19
C ASN A 36 6.45 5.43 -7.00
N ILE A 37 7.67 4.89 -6.93
CA ILE A 37 8.12 3.99 -5.88
C ILE A 37 8.99 4.78 -4.91
N GLY A 38 8.49 5.03 -3.71
CA GLY A 38 9.27 5.59 -2.60
C GLY A 38 9.90 4.47 -1.78
N ILE A 39 11.18 4.63 -1.48
CA ILE A 39 11.98 3.61 -0.81
C ILE A 39 12.64 4.24 0.41
N GLU A 40 12.47 3.61 1.56
CA GLU A 40 13.23 3.87 2.79
C GLU A 40 14.31 2.80 2.92
N ARG A 41 15.56 3.20 3.16
CA ARG A 41 16.66 2.30 3.51
C ARG A 41 16.95 2.45 4.99
N LYS A 42 17.08 1.32 5.69
CA LYS A 42 17.62 1.28 7.04
C LYS A 42 18.68 0.20 7.16
N THR A 43 19.77 0.49 7.86
CA THR A 43 20.60 -0.60 8.38
C THR A 43 19.81 -1.35 9.47
N MET A 44 20.20 -2.57 9.78
CA MET A 44 19.54 -3.33 10.85
C MET A 44 19.62 -2.60 12.20
N ASN A 45 20.74 -1.91 12.48
CA ASN A 45 20.87 -1.08 13.68
C ASN A 45 19.91 0.12 13.66
N ASP A 46 19.82 0.85 12.54
CA ASP A 46 18.89 1.97 12.41
C ASP A 46 17.44 1.53 12.50
N PHE A 47 17.11 0.36 11.94
CA PHE A 47 15.81 -0.25 12.06
C PHE A 47 15.46 -0.49 13.53
N PHE A 48 16.33 -1.16 14.29
CA PHE A 48 16.13 -1.39 15.71
C PHE A 48 16.02 -0.09 16.51
N CYS A 49 16.95 0.86 16.34
CA CYS A 49 16.90 2.15 17.01
C CYS A 49 15.61 2.93 16.67
N SER A 50 15.15 2.87 15.42
CA SER A 50 13.90 3.53 15.02
C SER A 50 12.64 2.86 15.60
N LEU A 51 12.70 1.56 15.86
CA LEU A 51 11.64 0.81 16.54
C LEU A 51 11.59 1.17 18.01
N VAL A 52 12.74 1.18 18.70
CA VAL A 52 12.86 1.59 20.11
C VAL A 52 12.39 3.03 20.31
N ASN A 53 12.79 3.93 19.42
CA ASN A 53 12.40 5.34 19.47
C ASN A 53 11.01 5.61 18.91
N THR A 54 10.22 4.57 18.58
CA THR A 54 8.83 4.65 18.09
C THR A 54 8.60 5.46 16.80
N ARG A 55 9.67 5.81 16.08
CA ARG A 55 9.61 6.62 14.84
C ARG A 55 9.48 5.80 13.55
N LEU A 56 9.81 4.50 13.59
CA LEU A 56 9.79 3.62 12.41
C LEU A 56 8.44 3.66 11.70
N PHE A 57 7.35 3.46 12.44
CA PHE A 57 6.01 3.34 11.85
C PHE A 57 5.49 4.67 11.30
N SER A 58 5.82 5.81 11.92
CA SER A 58 5.41 7.11 11.41
C SER A 58 6.15 7.50 10.12
N GLN A 59 7.45 7.18 10.02
CA GLN A 59 8.22 7.34 8.78
C GLN A 59 7.63 6.50 7.65
N LEU A 60 7.39 5.21 7.92
CA LEU A 60 6.81 4.29 6.93
C LEU A 60 5.36 4.66 6.53
N GLN A 61 4.56 5.16 7.47
CA GLN A 61 3.22 5.67 7.17
C GLN A 61 3.28 6.92 6.28
N SER A 62 4.22 7.82 6.54
CA SER A 62 4.45 9.01 5.69
C SER A 62 4.85 8.60 4.26
N LEU A 63 5.75 7.61 4.14
CA LEU A 63 6.14 7.03 2.86
C LEU A 63 4.93 6.44 2.10
N LYS A 64 4.04 5.74 2.81
CA LYS A 64 2.81 5.17 2.23
C LYS A 64 1.79 6.21 1.78
N ASN A 65 1.72 7.34 2.48
CA ASN A 65 0.79 8.42 2.13
C ASN A 65 1.26 9.20 0.90
N TYR A 66 2.57 9.32 0.68
CA TYR A 66 3.14 10.14 -0.38
C TYR A 66 3.33 9.39 -1.71
N TYR A 67 3.63 8.09 -1.66
CA TYR A 67 3.97 7.29 -2.84
C TYR A 67 2.95 6.20 -3.12
N ALA A 68 2.69 5.95 -4.41
CA ALA A 68 1.77 4.90 -4.84
C ALA A 68 2.27 3.49 -4.47
N THR A 69 3.59 3.31 -4.43
CA THR A 69 4.23 2.09 -3.93
C THR A 69 5.33 2.48 -2.94
N SER A 70 5.32 1.83 -1.78
CA SER A 70 6.31 2.03 -0.73
C SER A 70 7.06 0.74 -0.45
N LEU A 71 8.37 0.87 -0.28
CA LEU A 71 9.28 -0.24 -0.04
C LEU A 71 10.24 0.13 1.09
N LEU A 72 10.52 -0.83 1.96
CA LEU A 72 11.57 -0.74 2.97
C LEU A 72 12.70 -1.69 2.57
N ILE A 73 13.93 -1.18 2.50
CA ILE A 73 15.15 -1.99 2.38
C ILE A 73 15.78 -2.05 3.77
N ILE A 74 15.99 -3.26 4.28
CA ILE A 74 16.76 -3.50 5.49
C ILE A 74 18.13 -4.06 5.07
N GLU A 75 19.16 -3.25 5.21
CA GLU A 75 20.56 -3.59 4.92
C GLU A 75 21.24 -4.20 6.16
N THR A 76 22.32 -4.95 5.93
CA THR A 76 23.08 -5.69 6.94
C THR A 76 22.17 -6.56 7.80
N TYR A 77 21.24 -7.28 7.14
CA TYR A 77 20.22 -8.05 7.83
C TYR A 77 20.84 -9.27 8.54
N ASP A 78 21.05 -9.11 9.84
CA ASP A 78 21.35 -10.18 10.79
C ASP A 78 20.48 -10.04 12.05
N PRO A 79 19.32 -10.71 12.10
CA PRO A 79 18.44 -10.67 13.27
C PRO A 79 19.00 -11.45 14.46
N GLY A 80 19.97 -12.36 14.24
CA GLY A 80 20.60 -13.15 15.30
C GLY A 80 21.51 -12.30 16.20
N PHE A 81 21.97 -11.16 15.69
CA PHE A 81 22.75 -10.19 16.45
C PHE A 81 21.99 -9.58 17.64
N PHE A 82 20.65 -9.57 17.61
CA PHE A 82 19.84 -8.97 18.67
C PHE A 82 19.33 -10.02 19.66
N LYS A 83 19.51 -9.76 20.96
CA LYS A 83 19.08 -10.65 22.05
C LYS A 83 17.61 -11.07 21.99
N ASN A 84 16.74 -10.26 21.38
CA ASN A 84 15.32 -10.55 21.24
C ASN A 84 14.85 -10.37 19.79
N SER A 85 15.19 -11.33 18.93
CA SER A 85 14.82 -11.34 17.52
C SER A 85 13.31 -11.34 17.28
N ASN A 86 12.49 -11.81 18.24
CA ASN A 86 11.03 -11.77 18.14
C ASN A 86 10.48 -10.35 17.99
N VAL A 87 11.14 -9.36 18.61
CA VAL A 87 10.74 -7.94 18.46
C VAL A 87 10.96 -7.46 17.03
N ILE A 88 12.09 -7.84 16.42
CA ILE A 88 12.41 -7.53 15.03
C ILE A 88 11.40 -8.19 14.10
N TYR A 89 11.16 -9.49 14.26
CA TYR A 89 10.19 -10.22 13.45
C TYR A 89 8.76 -9.67 13.61
N GLY A 90 8.34 -9.34 14.83
CA GLY A 90 7.05 -8.73 15.09
C GLY A 90 6.88 -7.38 14.37
N ALA A 91 7.91 -6.54 14.39
CA ALA A 91 7.90 -5.27 13.66
C ALA A 91 7.82 -5.48 12.14
N ILE A 92 8.62 -6.40 11.59
CA ILE A 92 8.60 -6.74 10.16
C ILE A 92 7.22 -7.28 9.75
N LEU A 93 6.64 -8.18 10.53
CA LEU A 93 5.32 -8.75 10.28
C LEU A 93 4.25 -7.67 10.27
N ARG A 94 4.27 -6.73 11.23
CA ARG A 94 3.37 -5.56 11.23
C ARG A 94 3.54 -4.71 9.97
N ILE A 95 4.77 -4.44 9.55
CA ILE A 95 5.06 -3.64 8.33
C ILE A 95 4.46 -4.32 7.08
N ILE A 96 4.59 -5.64 6.98
CA ILE A 96 4.14 -6.40 5.81
C ILE A 96 2.62 -6.63 5.86
N LEU A 97 2.10 -7.14 6.97
CA LEU A 97 0.72 -7.61 7.10
C LEU A 97 -0.26 -6.46 7.35
N ASP A 98 0.08 -5.52 8.23
CA ASP A 98 -0.85 -4.46 8.64
C ASP A 98 -0.64 -3.19 7.80
N MET A 99 0.62 -2.79 7.59
CA MET A 99 0.93 -1.57 6.84
C MET A 99 0.97 -1.81 5.33
N HIS A 100 1.04 -3.06 4.86
CA HIS A 100 1.14 -3.43 3.43
C HIS A 100 2.34 -2.78 2.71
N ILE A 101 3.45 -2.62 3.43
CA ILE A 101 4.72 -2.12 2.90
C ILE A 101 5.60 -3.32 2.59
N LYS A 102 6.21 -3.30 1.41
CA LYS A 102 7.07 -4.38 0.93
C LYS A 102 8.43 -4.24 1.60
N VAL A 103 9.02 -5.36 2.01
CA VAL A 103 10.34 -5.37 2.65
C VAL A 103 11.29 -6.18 1.78
N ILE A 104 12.48 -5.63 1.52
CA ILE A 104 13.61 -6.34 0.89
C ILE A 104 14.77 -6.33 1.88
N PHE A 105 15.41 -7.49 2.02
CA PHE A 105 16.60 -7.64 2.84
C PHE A 105 17.84 -7.64 1.96
N CYS A 106 18.83 -6.85 2.35
CA CYS A 106 20.15 -6.81 1.73
C CYS A 106 21.23 -7.06 2.79
N GLN A 107 22.29 -7.75 2.42
CA GLN A 107 23.45 -8.01 3.28
C GLN A 107 24.49 -6.90 3.17
N THR A 108 24.61 -6.28 1.99
CA THR A 108 25.64 -5.26 1.71
C THR A 108 25.07 -4.08 0.95
N LYS A 109 25.78 -2.95 1.02
CA LYS A 109 25.51 -1.75 0.20
C LYS A 109 25.52 -2.06 -1.29
N LYS A 110 26.44 -2.91 -1.74
CA LYS A 110 26.50 -3.40 -3.13
C LYS A 110 25.20 -4.08 -3.54
N GLN A 111 24.69 -4.98 -2.70
CA GLN A 111 23.39 -5.62 -2.96
C GLN A 111 22.25 -4.61 -2.94
N THR A 112 22.27 -3.63 -2.04
CA THR A 112 21.29 -2.53 -2.03
C THR A 112 21.30 -1.77 -3.36
N SER A 113 22.47 -1.40 -3.89
CA SER A 113 22.59 -0.74 -5.20
C SER A 113 22.07 -1.62 -6.35
N GLU A 114 22.42 -2.91 -6.38
CA GLU A 114 21.94 -3.86 -7.39
C GLU A 114 20.41 -3.97 -7.38
N VAL A 115 19.80 -4.06 -6.18
CA VAL A 115 18.34 -4.08 -6.02
C VAL A 115 17.71 -2.79 -6.55
N LEU A 116 18.27 -1.63 -6.25
CA LEU A 116 17.76 -0.33 -6.71
C LEU A 116 17.82 -0.22 -8.25
N VAL A 117 18.91 -0.66 -8.87
CA VAL A 117 19.07 -0.72 -10.33
C VAL A 117 18.06 -1.69 -10.94
N LEU A 118 17.85 -2.88 -10.35
CA LEU A 118 16.85 -3.84 -10.82
C LEU A 118 15.42 -3.29 -10.73
N ILE A 119 15.09 -2.58 -9.65
CA ILE A 119 13.80 -1.88 -9.52
C ILE A 119 13.66 -0.83 -10.63
N HIS A 120 14.69 -0.02 -10.87
CA HIS A 120 14.67 0.98 -11.95
C HIS A 120 14.45 0.36 -13.32
N ASN A 121 15.21 -0.68 -13.64
CA ASN A 121 15.12 -1.37 -14.92
C ASN A 121 13.76 -2.04 -15.08
N ARG A 122 13.20 -2.66 -14.03
CA ARG A 122 11.85 -3.21 -14.06
C ARG A 122 10.80 -2.13 -14.29
N GLU A 123 10.94 -0.96 -13.65
CA GLU A 123 9.99 0.15 -13.80
C GLU A 123 10.05 0.76 -15.20
N LYS A 124 11.26 0.95 -15.75
CA LYS A 124 11.49 1.44 -17.12
C LYS A 124 11.01 0.45 -18.18
N ASN A 125 11.22 -0.85 -17.96
CA ASN A 125 10.84 -1.93 -18.87
C ASN A 125 9.36 -2.32 -18.78
N LYS A 126 8.55 -1.62 -17.96
CA LYS A 126 7.09 -1.60 -18.13
C LYS A 126 6.71 -0.85 -19.44
N LYS A 127 7.25 -1.26 -20.59
CA LYS A 127 6.44 -1.28 -21.81
C LYS A 127 5.33 -2.28 -21.51
N ILE A 128 4.06 -1.88 -21.67
CA ILE A 128 2.92 -2.79 -21.54
C ILE A 128 3.23 -4.02 -22.40
N ASN A 129 3.55 -5.14 -21.77
CA ASN A 129 3.74 -6.39 -22.45
C ASN A 129 2.42 -7.14 -22.36
N PRO A 130 1.54 -7.10 -23.39
CA PRO A 130 0.24 -7.77 -23.35
C PRO A 130 0.38 -9.29 -23.18
N ARG A 131 1.58 -9.87 -23.38
CA ARG A 131 1.87 -11.28 -23.13
C ARG A 131 2.29 -11.57 -21.68
N VAL A 132 2.91 -10.63 -20.97
CA VAL A 132 3.10 -10.76 -19.50
C VAL A 132 1.76 -10.60 -18.77
N LEU A 133 0.75 -10.04 -19.43
CA LEU A 133 -0.66 -10.13 -19.00
C LEU A 133 -1.28 -11.53 -19.14
N LYS A 134 -0.71 -12.46 -19.93
CA LYS A 134 -1.18 -13.85 -19.99
C LYS A 134 -0.68 -14.69 -18.81
N HIS A 135 0.50 -14.36 -18.26
CA HIS A 135 1.03 -14.99 -17.03
C HIS A 135 0.96 -14.09 -15.80
N ARG A 136 0.24 -12.96 -15.89
CA ARG A 136 -0.42 -12.40 -14.71
C ARG A 136 -1.50 -13.41 -14.37
N LEU A 137 -1.23 -14.23 -13.35
CA LEU A 137 -2.26 -14.76 -12.47
C LEU A 137 -3.42 -13.78 -12.48
N LYS A 138 -4.59 -14.29 -12.88
CA LYS A 138 -5.87 -13.61 -12.87
C LYS A 138 -6.12 -13.03 -11.47
N TYR A 139 -5.47 -11.92 -11.11
CA TYR A 139 -6.04 -10.90 -10.25
C TYR A 139 -7.05 -10.16 -11.11
N ARG A 140 -8.08 -10.93 -11.52
CA ARG A 140 -9.43 -10.43 -11.61
C ARG A 140 -9.61 -9.67 -10.31
N ILE A 141 -9.67 -8.33 -10.37
CA ILE A 141 -10.36 -7.56 -9.34
C ILE A 141 -11.67 -8.33 -9.20
N LYS A 142 -11.80 -9.16 -8.15
CA LYS A 142 -13.00 -9.99 -8.01
C LYS A 142 -14.11 -8.95 -8.07
N LYS A 143 -15.09 -9.09 -8.96
CA LYS A 143 -16.32 -8.28 -8.88
C LYS A 143 -16.89 -8.28 -7.44
N ASN A 144 -16.49 -9.27 -6.63
CA ASN A 144 -16.70 -9.34 -5.18
C ASN A 144 -16.06 -8.21 -4.35
N SER A 145 -14.91 -7.60 -4.69
CA SER A 145 -14.34 -6.50 -3.89
C SER A 145 -15.14 -5.21 -4.07
N VAL A 146 -15.50 -4.86 -5.31
CA VAL A 146 -16.39 -3.72 -5.59
C VAL A 146 -17.78 -3.97 -4.98
N LYS A 147 -18.33 -5.20 -5.10
CA LYS A 147 -19.60 -5.56 -4.44
C LYS A 147 -19.50 -5.53 -2.91
N LYS A 148 -18.40 -5.99 -2.31
CA LYS A 148 -18.15 -5.98 -0.85
C LYS A 148 -18.05 -4.55 -0.34
N ASN A 149 -17.40 -3.66 -1.08
CA ASN A 149 -17.30 -2.23 -0.75
C ASN A 149 -18.67 -1.53 -0.85
N LYS A 150 -19.47 -1.81 -1.89
CA LYS A 150 -20.84 -1.27 -2.01
C LYS A 150 -21.76 -1.75 -0.87
N LYS A 151 -21.70 -3.03 -0.50
CA LYS A 151 -22.47 -3.57 0.64
C LYS A 151 -22.01 -2.92 1.94
N HIS A 152 -20.71 -2.75 2.15
CA HIS A 152 -20.16 -2.12 3.35
C HIS A 152 -20.64 -0.67 3.53
N LEU A 153 -20.65 0.12 2.45
CA LEU A 153 -21.16 1.50 2.45
C LEU A 153 -22.66 1.61 2.76
N LEU A 154 -23.47 0.61 2.37
CA LEU A 154 -24.89 0.59 2.75
C LEU A 154 -25.10 0.11 4.19
N LYS A 155 -24.23 -0.79 4.67
CA LYS A 155 -24.29 -1.30 6.05
C LYS A 155 -23.90 -0.26 7.11
N SER A 156 -23.23 0.81 6.72
CA SER A 156 -22.97 1.95 7.62
C SER A 156 -24.21 2.82 7.87
N ILE A 157 -25.30 2.61 7.13
CA ILE A 157 -26.58 3.28 7.37
C ILE A 157 -27.34 2.54 8.48
N PRO A 158 -27.82 3.23 9.52
CA PRO A 158 -28.59 2.59 10.59
C PRO A 158 -29.81 1.83 10.04
N ASP A 159 -30.11 0.69 10.66
CA ASP A 159 -31.16 -0.26 10.26
C ASP A 159 -30.93 -0.97 8.91
N ILE A 160 -29.73 -0.87 8.29
CA ILE A 160 -29.35 -1.61 7.08
C ILE A 160 -28.31 -2.69 7.38
N GLY A 161 -28.76 -3.95 7.43
CA GLY A 161 -27.87 -5.12 7.53
C GLY A 161 -27.60 -5.80 6.18
N ASP A 162 -26.98 -6.97 6.23
CA ASP A 162 -26.58 -7.79 5.08
C ASP A 162 -27.70 -8.00 4.06
N LYS A 163 -28.86 -8.49 4.53
CA LYS A 163 -30.02 -8.80 3.67
C LYS A 163 -30.54 -7.55 2.95
N LYS A 164 -30.73 -6.45 3.68
CA LYS A 164 -31.22 -5.18 3.14
C LYS A 164 -30.23 -4.56 2.15
N SER A 165 -28.94 -4.54 2.48
CA SER A 165 -27.89 -4.03 1.59
C SER A 165 -27.84 -4.80 0.26
N GLU A 166 -28.10 -6.10 0.29
CA GLU A 166 -28.14 -6.95 -0.90
C GLU A 166 -29.38 -6.69 -1.75
N GLN A 167 -30.56 -6.57 -1.13
CA GLN A 167 -31.80 -6.28 -1.84
C GLN A 167 -31.77 -4.89 -2.49
N LEU A 168 -31.26 -3.87 -1.78
CA LEU A 168 -31.06 -2.53 -2.32
C LEU A 168 -30.12 -2.53 -3.53
N LEU A 169 -28.96 -3.19 -3.43
CA LEU A 169 -28.02 -3.28 -4.58
C LEU A 169 -28.53 -4.15 -5.72
N ARG A 170 -29.44 -5.10 -5.45
CA ARG A 170 -30.09 -5.90 -6.48
C ARG A 170 -31.01 -5.04 -7.34
N ARG A 171 -31.75 -4.11 -6.73
CA ARG A 171 -32.66 -3.20 -7.43
C ARG A 171 -31.94 -2.00 -8.06
N PHE A 172 -31.17 -1.27 -7.27
CA PHE A 172 -30.61 0.03 -7.68
C PHE A 172 -29.21 -0.05 -8.28
N ARG A 173 -28.53 -1.21 -8.21
CA ARG A 173 -27.19 -1.50 -8.78
C ARG A 173 -26.01 -0.71 -8.20
N THR A 174 -26.20 0.52 -7.73
CA THR A 174 -25.16 1.37 -7.12
C THR A 174 -25.65 2.02 -5.82
N VAL A 175 -24.71 2.40 -4.94
CA VAL A 175 -25.02 3.13 -3.70
C VAL A 175 -25.59 4.52 -4.02
N LYS A 176 -25.04 5.18 -5.03
CA LYS A 176 -25.52 6.50 -5.50
C LYS A 176 -27.00 6.47 -5.89
N ASP A 177 -27.42 5.41 -6.58
CA ASP A 177 -28.82 5.27 -7.00
C ASP A 177 -29.75 4.95 -5.83
N VAL A 178 -29.27 4.22 -4.81
CA VAL A 178 -30.02 4.02 -3.55
C VAL A 178 -30.26 5.36 -2.83
N LEU A 179 -29.23 6.19 -2.71
CA LEU A 179 -29.34 7.50 -2.03
C LEU A 179 -30.29 8.46 -2.76
N LYS A 180 -30.33 8.37 -4.10
CA LYS A 180 -31.19 9.21 -4.95
C LYS A 180 -32.61 8.70 -5.14
N ALA A 181 -32.89 7.43 -4.83
CA ALA A 181 -34.21 6.82 -5.04
C ALA A 181 -35.31 7.55 -4.22
N ASP A 182 -36.52 7.65 -4.78
CA ASP A 182 -37.68 8.18 -4.08
C ASP A 182 -38.25 7.16 -3.07
N GLU A 183 -39.03 7.65 -2.10
CA GLU A 183 -39.53 6.81 -1.00
C GLU A 183 -40.38 5.64 -1.47
N LYS A 184 -41.20 5.84 -2.52
CA LYS A 184 -42.03 4.78 -3.10
C LYS A 184 -41.16 3.66 -3.66
N SER A 185 -40.14 3.98 -4.45
CA SER A 185 -39.20 2.99 -4.99
C SER A 185 -38.39 2.25 -3.92
N LEU A 186 -38.09 2.91 -2.79
CA LEU A 186 -37.39 2.27 -1.67
C LEU A 186 -38.30 1.31 -0.89
N MET A 187 -39.58 1.66 -0.68
CA MET A 187 -40.56 0.79 -0.01
C MET A 187 -40.85 -0.50 -0.79
N GLU A 188 -40.69 -0.49 -2.12
CA GLU A 188 -40.81 -1.70 -2.94
C GLU A 188 -39.71 -2.74 -2.67
N VAL A 189 -38.63 -2.38 -1.95
CA VAL A 189 -37.58 -3.32 -1.57
C VAL A 189 -37.99 -4.08 -0.31
N PRO A 190 -38.06 -5.43 -0.34
CA PRO A 190 -38.56 -6.20 0.80
C PRO A 190 -37.75 -5.94 2.08
N GLY A 191 -38.44 -5.63 3.19
CA GLY A 191 -37.79 -5.33 4.48
C GLY A 191 -37.26 -3.90 4.63
N ILE A 192 -37.45 -3.02 3.64
CA ILE A 192 -37.23 -1.57 3.77
C ILE A 192 -38.55 -0.93 4.20
N GLY A 193 -38.59 -0.40 5.42
CA GLY A 193 -39.72 0.35 5.96
C GLY A 193 -39.39 1.84 6.16
N LYS A 194 -40.40 2.64 6.54
CA LYS A 194 -40.28 4.10 6.70
C LYS A 194 -39.04 4.55 7.49
N LYS A 195 -38.78 3.93 8.65
CA LYS A 195 -37.60 4.22 9.48
C LYS A 195 -36.26 4.02 8.75
N THR A 196 -36.15 2.96 7.93
CA THR A 196 -34.94 2.72 7.13
C THR A 196 -34.80 3.77 6.02
N ILE A 197 -35.91 4.21 5.42
CA ILE A 197 -35.93 5.23 4.38
C ILE A 197 -35.50 6.59 4.94
N GLU A 198 -36.01 6.96 6.11
CA GLU A 198 -35.58 8.17 6.84
C GLU A 198 -34.07 8.17 7.09
N ASN A 199 -33.50 7.05 7.54
CA ASN A 199 -32.06 6.93 7.75
C ASN A 199 -31.25 7.06 6.44
N ILE A 200 -31.77 6.54 5.32
CA ILE A 200 -31.14 6.68 4.00
C ILE A 200 -31.17 8.14 3.55
N LYS A 201 -32.28 8.85 3.77
CA LYS A 201 -32.49 10.24 3.33
C LYS A 201 -31.73 11.27 4.16
N ARG A 202 -31.29 10.91 5.36
CA ARG A 202 -30.50 11.77 6.26
C ARG A 202 -29.01 11.84 5.87
N ILE A 203 -28.55 10.98 4.97
CA ILE A 203 -27.15 10.90 4.50
C ILE A 203 -27.03 11.57 3.14
#